data_AF-A0A243BDE7-F1
#
_entry.id   AF-A0A243BDE7-F1
#
_cell.length_a   1.000
_cell.length_b   1.000
_cell.length_c   1.000
_cell.angle_alpha   90.00
_cell.angle_beta   90.00
_cell.angle_gamma   90.00
#
_symmetry.space_group_name_H-M   'P 1'
#
loop_
_entity.id
_entity.type
_entity.pdbx_description
1 polymer ?
#
loop_
_entity_poly.entity_id
_entity_poly.type
_entity_poly.pdbx_seq_one_letter_code
_entity_poly.pdbx_strand_id
1 'polypeptide(L)'
;VKENDVIAAINMSKENIKLNAARIDLVGKVNAEWIKAGLLSGCQIRTSNTDNYVSLDDQFIRLYERGVARAFLGHYRRSDGAVQPTFILGSDEKTNAPEGTLFMSQAGAGWSGAYASIGISNGIVDGAVQKSVYWELQRNGLSVLNANDYHVFYAGNGSWYFRRGKTGLYQTSLVVEDNSTDSDLRLPNVTIRNSRAAGYTGVIQLKSSVTQNGWGAVQGNFMTPSLREYKSNIRDVSFSALEKIRSLKIRQFNYKNAVNELYRMREEKSPNDP
;
A
#
# COMPACT_ATOMS: atom_id res chain seq x y z
N VAL A 1 -68.56 -11.33 3.23
CA VAL A 1 -68.04 -11.49 4.60
C VAL A 1 -69.16 -12.10 5.42
N LYS A 2 -68.91 -13.18 6.19
CA LYS A 2 -69.94 -13.76 7.07
C LYS A 2 -70.18 -12.79 8.25
N GLU A 3 -71.44 -12.66 8.65
CA GLU A 3 -72.00 -11.54 9.41
C GLU A 3 -71.53 -11.40 10.88
N ASN A 4 -70.56 -12.20 11.36
CA ASN A 4 -70.19 -12.26 12.79
C ASN A 4 -68.68 -12.32 13.11
N ASP A 5 -67.79 -12.18 12.13
CA ASP A 5 -66.34 -12.09 12.42
C ASP A 5 -65.94 -10.63 12.68
N VAL A 6 -65.31 -10.35 13.83
CA VAL A 6 -64.77 -9.03 14.16
C VAL A 6 -63.67 -8.68 13.15
N ILE A 7 -63.98 -7.80 12.21
CA ILE A 7 -63.06 -7.37 11.12
C ILE A 7 -61.94 -6.44 11.60
N ALA A 8 -62.14 -5.73 12.71
CA ALA A 8 -61.15 -4.91 13.40
C ALA A 8 -61.66 -4.55 14.81
N ALA A 9 -60.76 -4.37 15.78
CA ALA A 9 -61.08 -3.81 17.10
C ALA A 9 -60.45 -2.42 17.25
N ILE A 10 -61.27 -1.42 17.59
CA ILE A 10 -60.86 -0.04 17.87
C ILE A 10 -61.05 0.20 19.37
N ASN A 11 -59.97 0.55 20.07
CA ASN A 11 -60.03 0.93 21.49
C ASN A 11 -59.46 2.34 21.64
N MET A 12 -60.23 3.26 22.22
CA MET A 12 -59.89 4.68 22.34
C MET A 12 -60.04 5.13 23.79
N SER A 13 -59.01 5.78 24.32
CA SER A 13 -59.04 6.55 25.57
C SER A 13 -58.90 8.04 25.29
N LYS A 14 -58.81 8.88 26.34
CA LYS A 14 -58.51 10.30 26.19
C LYS A 14 -57.09 10.56 25.67
N GLU A 15 -56.20 9.58 25.83
CA GLU A 15 -54.77 9.70 25.56
C GLU A 15 -54.29 8.85 24.37
N ASN A 16 -55.01 7.78 24.01
CA ASN A 16 -54.58 6.85 22.97
C ASN A 16 -55.71 6.29 22.11
N ILE A 17 -55.36 5.88 20.90
CA ILE A 17 -56.19 5.04 20.03
C ILE A 17 -55.34 3.81 19.69
N LYS A 18 -55.86 2.63 20.00
CA LYS A 18 -55.30 1.34 19.59
C LYS A 18 -56.19 0.71 18.53
N LEU A 19 -55.63 0.52 17.35
CA LEU A 19 -56.26 -0.19 16.24
C LEU A 19 -55.66 -1.59 16.15
N ASN A 20 -56.49 -2.62 16.28
CA ASN A 20 -56.09 -4.01 16.08
C ASN A 20 -56.82 -4.56 14.86
N ALA A 21 -56.12 -4.61 13.73
CA ALA A 21 -56.61 -5.11 12.46
C ALA A 21 -55.48 -5.81 11.71
N ALA A 22 -55.83 -6.75 10.83
CA ALA A 22 -54.84 -7.42 9.97
C ALA A 22 -54.23 -6.46 8.92
N ARG A 23 -54.97 -5.42 8.52
CA ARG A 23 -54.54 -4.41 7.55
C ARG A 23 -55.19 -3.07 7.90
N ILE A 24 -54.42 -1.99 7.75
CA ILE A 24 -54.90 -0.61 7.89
C ILE A 24 -54.49 0.11 6.59
N ASP A 25 -55.45 0.42 5.74
CA ASP A 25 -55.23 1.19 4.51
C ASP A 25 -55.41 2.67 4.79
N LEU A 26 -54.35 3.45 4.65
CA LEU A 26 -54.36 4.90 4.79
C LEU A 26 -54.22 5.53 3.40
N VAL A 27 -55.12 6.44 3.04
CA VAL A 27 -55.08 7.16 1.76
C VAL A 27 -54.69 8.61 2.04
N GLY A 28 -53.60 9.08 1.43
CA GLY A 28 -53.10 10.46 1.57
C GLY A 28 -51.83 10.57 2.43
N LYS A 29 -51.58 11.77 2.96
CA LYS A 29 -50.41 12.07 3.79
C LYS A 29 -50.69 11.75 5.26
N VAL A 30 -49.70 11.18 5.94
CA VAL A 30 -49.76 10.88 7.38
C VAL A 30 -48.65 11.69 8.06
N ASN A 31 -49.00 12.51 9.04
CA ASN A 31 -48.04 13.16 9.93
C ASN A 31 -47.87 12.29 11.17
N ALA A 32 -46.65 11.83 11.44
CA ALA A 32 -46.33 11.04 12.61
C ALA A 32 -44.95 11.46 13.16
N GLU A 33 -44.83 11.60 14.48
CA GLU A 33 -43.56 11.93 15.12
C GLU A 33 -42.63 10.71 15.22
N TRP A 34 -43.21 9.53 15.43
CA TRP A 34 -42.49 8.27 15.53
C TRP A 34 -43.24 7.17 14.79
N ILE A 35 -42.48 6.29 14.12
CA ILE A 35 -43.01 5.11 13.44
C ILE A 35 -42.19 3.91 13.91
N LYS A 36 -42.86 2.93 14.51
CA LYS A 36 -42.28 1.62 14.80
C LYS A 36 -42.88 0.60 13.85
N ALA A 37 -42.16 0.27 12.79
CA ALA A 37 -42.59 -0.67 11.75
C ALA A 37 -41.66 -1.88 11.69
N GLY A 38 -42.15 -2.97 11.09
CA GLY A 38 -41.33 -4.12 10.70
C GLY A 38 -40.65 -3.88 9.36
N LEU A 39 -41.40 -4.07 8.26
CA LEU A 39 -40.94 -3.85 6.89
C LEU A 39 -41.61 -2.61 6.29
N LEU A 40 -40.80 -1.73 5.71
CA LEU A 40 -41.26 -0.68 4.81
C LEU A 40 -40.92 -1.13 3.38
N SER A 41 -41.92 -1.15 2.48
CA SER A 41 -41.76 -1.62 1.10
C SER A 41 -42.44 -0.65 0.14
N GLY A 42 -41.77 -0.33 -0.98
CA GLY A 42 -42.28 0.58 -2.00
C GLY A 42 -42.29 2.06 -1.59
N CYS A 43 -41.52 2.46 -0.58
CA CYS A 43 -41.40 3.85 -0.14
C CYS A 43 -40.00 4.42 -0.41
N GLN A 44 -39.96 5.72 -0.71
CA GLN A 44 -38.74 6.54 -0.61
C GLN A 44 -38.75 7.25 0.74
N ILE A 45 -37.60 7.33 1.41
CA ILE A 45 -37.47 8.01 2.70
C ILE A 45 -36.55 9.22 2.52
N ARG A 46 -37.08 10.40 2.84
CA ARG A 46 -36.36 11.67 2.83
C ARG A 46 -36.44 12.31 4.21
N THR A 47 -35.30 12.68 4.80
CA THR A 47 -35.26 13.20 6.18
C THR A 47 -35.69 14.65 6.32
N SER A 48 -35.76 15.42 5.22
CA SER A 48 -36.17 16.83 5.23
C SER A 48 -36.71 17.26 3.87
N ASN A 49 -37.70 18.14 3.86
CA ASN A 49 -38.24 18.72 2.62
C ASN A 49 -37.37 19.87 2.05
N THR A 50 -36.25 20.18 2.70
CA THR A 50 -35.25 21.15 2.20
C THR A 50 -34.21 20.47 1.32
N ASP A 51 -33.34 21.25 0.69
CA ASP A 51 -32.25 20.74 -0.15
C ASP A 51 -31.13 20.01 0.61
N ASN A 52 -31.22 19.95 1.95
CA ASN A 52 -30.28 19.23 2.80
C ASN A 52 -31.00 18.05 3.45
N TYR A 53 -30.72 16.84 2.97
CA TYR A 53 -31.44 15.64 3.41
C TYR A 53 -30.63 14.37 3.18
N VAL A 54 -31.02 13.32 3.89
CA VAL A 54 -30.63 11.95 3.57
C VAL A 54 -31.77 11.34 2.77
N SER A 55 -31.42 10.66 1.68
CA SER A 55 -32.37 9.94 0.83
C SER A 55 -32.11 8.45 0.91
N LEU A 56 -33.18 7.67 1.04
CA LEU A 56 -33.22 6.24 0.76
C LEU A 56 -34.14 6.05 -0.44
N ASP A 57 -33.53 5.92 -1.63
CA ASP A 57 -34.23 5.81 -2.90
C ASP A 57 -33.93 4.44 -3.52
N ASP A 58 -34.92 3.55 -3.51
CA ASP A 58 -34.81 2.18 -3.98
C ASP A 58 -33.65 1.41 -3.33
N GLN A 59 -32.54 1.24 -4.05
CA GLN A 59 -31.35 0.49 -3.62
C GLN A 59 -30.20 1.41 -3.16
N PHE A 60 -30.45 2.71 -3.02
CA PHE A 60 -29.43 3.72 -2.84
C PHE A 60 -29.62 4.57 -1.59
N ILE A 61 -28.49 4.96 -1.00
CA ILE A 61 -28.45 5.94 0.08
C ILE A 61 -27.66 7.15 -0.39
N ARG A 62 -28.21 8.35 -0.19
CA ARG A 62 -27.58 9.61 -0.60
C ARG A 62 -27.58 10.64 0.52
N LEU A 63 -26.50 11.40 0.63
CA LEU A 63 -26.43 12.61 1.44
C LEU A 63 -26.49 13.82 0.50
N TYR A 64 -27.53 14.63 0.62
CA TYR A 64 -27.72 15.85 -0.17
C TYR A 64 -27.38 17.09 0.64
N GLU A 65 -26.68 18.02 -0.01
CA GLU A 65 -26.48 19.38 0.46
C GLU A 65 -26.75 20.34 -0.71
N ARG A 66 -27.72 21.26 -0.52
CA ARG A 66 -28.16 22.23 -1.54
C ARG A 66 -28.51 21.58 -2.90
N GLY A 67 -29.14 20.40 -2.85
CA GLY A 67 -29.57 19.66 -4.04
C GLY A 67 -28.46 18.88 -4.73
N VAL A 68 -27.23 18.93 -4.21
CA VAL A 68 -26.07 18.20 -4.72
C VAL A 68 -25.78 16.99 -3.83
N ALA A 69 -25.61 15.82 -4.42
CA ALA A 69 -25.18 14.64 -3.68
C ALA A 69 -23.72 14.79 -3.25
N ARG A 70 -23.46 14.70 -1.95
CA ARG A 70 -22.13 14.73 -1.34
C ARG A 70 -21.60 13.35 -1.02
N ALA A 71 -22.50 12.38 -0.87
CA ALA A 71 -22.15 10.98 -0.72
C ALA A 71 -23.21 10.09 -1.35
N PHE A 72 -22.77 8.98 -1.91
CA PHE A 72 -23.61 7.95 -2.51
C PHE A 72 -23.12 6.57 -2.06
N LEU A 73 -24.04 5.75 -1.56
CA LEU A 73 -23.83 4.32 -1.32
C LEU A 73 -24.83 3.54 -2.16
N GLY A 74 -24.32 2.64 -2.98
CA GLY A 74 -25.15 1.88 -3.90
C GLY A 74 -24.32 1.03 -4.85
N HIS A 75 -24.70 1.07 -6.12
CA HIS A 75 -23.98 0.42 -7.21
C HIS A 75 -24.16 1.24 -8.49
N TYR A 76 -23.23 1.09 -9.41
CA TYR A 76 -23.37 1.59 -10.78
C TYR A 76 -23.29 0.42 -11.76
N ARG A 77 -23.81 0.61 -12.96
CA ARG A 77 -23.75 -0.40 -14.03
C ARG A 77 -22.71 0.01 -15.07
N ARG A 78 -21.79 -0.91 -15.37
CA ARG A 78 -20.79 -0.75 -16.43
C ARG A 78 -21.42 -0.91 -17.81
N SER A 79 -20.68 -0.49 -18.83
CA SER A 79 -21.04 -0.66 -20.25
C SER A 79 -21.26 -2.14 -20.63
N ASP A 80 -20.53 -3.05 -20.01
CA ASP A 80 -20.66 -4.51 -20.15
C ASP A 80 -21.88 -5.11 -19.39
N GLY A 81 -22.69 -4.28 -18.74
CA GLY A 81 -23.85 -4.69 -17.96
C GLY A 81 -23.53 -5.18 -16.54
N ALA A 82 -22.25 -5.28 -16.15
CA ALA A 82 -21.87 -5.69 -14.82
C ALA A 82 -22.27 -4.62 -13.78
N VAL A 83 -22.86 -5.08 -12.68
CA VAL A 83 -23.19 -4.24 -11.53
C VAL A 83 -21.99 -4.22 -10.58
N GLN A 84 -21.53 -3.02 -10.23
CA GLN A 84 -20.45 -2.82 -9.27
C GLN A 84 -20.96 -2.08 -8.04
N PRO A 85 -21.00 -2.75 -6.86
CA PRO A 85 -21.19 -2.07 -5.59
C PRO A 85 -20.15 -0.98 -5.40
N THR A 86 -20.60 0.20 -4.98
CA THR A 86 -19.74 1.37 -4.84
C THR A 86 -20.15 2.26 -3.68
N PHE A 87 -19.14 2.95 -3.14
CA PHE A 87 -19.30 4.08 -2.25
C PHE A 87 -18.51 5.26 -2.80
N ILE A 88 -19.17 6.40 -2.92
CA ILE A 88 -18.63 7.62 -3.53
C ILE A 88 -18.77 8.77 -2.54
N LEU A 89 -17.68 9.52 -2.32
CA LEU A 89 -17.72 10.82 -1.64
C LEU A 89 -17.36 11.93 -2.62
N GLY A 90 -18.17 12.98 -2.61
CA GLY A 90 -18.05 14.14 -3.50
C GLY A 90 -19.01 14.12 -4.69
N SER A 91 -19.82 13.08 -4.88
CA SER A 91 -20.83 13.03 -5.95
C SER A 91 -21.88 11.93 -5.80
N ASP A 92 -22.70 11.75 -6.86
CA ASP A 92 -23.70 10.69 -7.06
C ASP A 92 -23.23 9.67 -8.13
N GLU A 93 -24.02 8.62 -8.31
CA GLU A 93 -23.88 7.64 -9.40
C GLU A 93 -24.33 8.19 -10.77
N LYS A 94 -25.32 9.09 -10.79
CA LYS A 94 -26.12 9.43 -11.98
C LYS A 94 -25.41 10.32 -13.03
N THR A 95 -24.24 10.88 -12.73
CA THR A 95 -23.57 11.90 -13.57
C THR A 95 -22.07 11.71 -13.74
N ASN A 96 -21.61 10.50 -14.04
CA ASN A 96 -20.23 10.25 -14.44
C ASN A 96 -19.18 10.50 -13.35
N ALA A 97 -19.15 9.73 -12.25
CA ALA A 97 -18.10 9.69 -11.21
C ALA A 97 -17.04 10.81 -11.35
N PRO A 98 -17.38 12.05 -10.97
CA PRO A 98 -16.65 13.23 -11.41
C PRO A 98 -15.20 13.14 -10.96
N GLU A 99 -14.31 13.72 -11.76
CA GLU A 99 -12.90 13.80 -11.42
C GLU A 99 -12.73 14.35 -10.00
N GLY A 100 -11.87 13.70 -9.21
CA GLY A 100 -11.57 14.12 -7.84
C GLY A 100 -12.47 13.53 -6.75
N THR A 101 -13.45 12.67 -7.05
CA THR A 101 -14.23 11.98 -6.00
C THR A 101 -13.42 10.87 -5.34
N LEU A 102 -13.65 10.64 -4.03
CA LEU A 102 -13.24 9.38 -3.42
C LEU A 102 -14.19 8.30 -3.92
N PHE A 103 -13.62 7.26 -4.50
CA PHE A 103 -14.35 6.18 -5.12
C PHE A 103 -13.87 4.82 -4.60
N MET A 104 -14.81 4.04 -4.08
CA MET A 104 -14.61 2.67 -3.65
C MET A 104 -15.48 1.75 -4.50
N SER A 105 -14.93 0.62 -4.95
CA SER A 105 -15.74 -0.39 -5.64
C SER A 105 -15.24 -1.81 -5.39
N GLN A 106 -16.14 -2.77 -5.62
CA GLN A 106 -15.87 -4.20 -5.60
C GLN A 106 -16.38 -4.84 -6.90
N ALA A 107 -15.65 -5.82 -7.41
CA ALA A 107 -16.04 -6.57 -8.60
C ALA A 107 -15.71 -8.06 -8.47
N GLY A 108 -16.56 -8.89 -9.08
CA GLY A 108 -16.34 -10.33 -9.21
C GLY A 108 -16.42 -11.10 -7.89
N ALA A 109 -17.28 -10.69 -6.95
CA ALA A 109 -17.45 -11.40 -5.68
C ALA A 109 -17.67 -12.91 -5.91
N GLY A 110 -16.95 -13.75 -5.16
CA GLY A 110 -17.01 -15.20 -5.34
C GLY A 110 -16.05 -15.78 -6.39
N TRP A 111 -15.49 -14.97 -7.30
CA TRP A 111 -14.58 -15.44 -8.35
C TRP A 111 -13.11 -15.37 -7.90
N SER A 112 -12.22 -16.12 -8.55
CA SER A 112 -10.77 -16.10 -8.22
C SER A 112 -10.13 -14.75 -8.54
N GLY A 113 -10.60 -14.07 -9.58
CA GLY A 113 -10.20 -12.71 -9.98
C GLY A 113 -10.98 -11.60 -9.29
N ALA A 114 -11.65 -11.87 -8.16
CA ALA A 114 -12.35 -10.82 -7.42
C ALA A 114 -11.36 -9.74 -6.97
N TYR A 115 -11.77 -8.48 -7.06
CA TYR A 115 -10.97 -7.35 -6.60
C TYR A 115 -11.84 -6.27 -5.96
N ALA A 116 -11.20 -5.44 -5.15
CA ALA A 116 -11.76 -4.21 -4.62
C ALA A 116 -10.72 -3.09 -4.75
N SER A 117 -11.18 -1.86 -4.88
CA SER A 117 -10.28 -0.70 -4.93
C SER A 117 -10.85 0.48 -4.17
N ILE A 118 -9.95 1.31 -3.64
CA ILE A 118 -10.24 2.63 -3.08
C ILE A 118 -9.27 3.63 -3.71
N GLY A 119 -9.77 4.78 -4.16
CA GLY A 119 -8.93 5.79 -4.77
C GLY A 119 -9.67 7.04 -5.19
N ILE A 120 -8.98 7.92 -5.92
CA ILE A 120 -9.53 9.16 -6.46
C ILE A 120 -9.88 8.95 -7.93
N SER A 121 -11.11 9.26 -8.32
CA SER A 121 -11.56 9.16 -9.71
C SER A 121 -10.88 10.18 -10.62
N ASN A 122 -10.66 9.78 -11.87
CA ASN A 122 -10.09 10.60 -12.94
C ASN A 122 -10.94 10.49 -14.20
N GLY A 123 -12.26 10.57 -14.02
CA GLY A 123 -13.24 10.47 -15.09
C GLY A 123 -13.67 9.04 -15.42
N ILE A 124 -14.44 8.92 -16.49
CA ILE A 124 -14.99 7.65 -16.97
C ILE A 124 -14.53 7.41 -18.40
N VAL A 125 -14.04 6.20 -18.66
CA VAL A 125 -13.70 5.72 -19.99
C VAL A 125 -14.42 4.40 -20.19
N ASP A 126 -15.18 4.27 -21.29
CA ASP A 126 -15.98 3.09 -21.64
C ASP A 126 -16.91 2.59 -20.52
N GLY A 127 -17.53 3.51 -19.77
CA GLY A 127 -18.42 3.18 -18.66
C GLY A 127 -17.71 2.61 -17.43
N ALA A 128 -16.38 2.70 -17.37
CA ALA A 128 -15.57 2.33 -16.21
C ALA A 128 -14.93 3.57 -15.58
N VAL A 129 -15.01 3.67 -14.25
CA VAL A 129 -14.37 4.75 -13.49
C VAL A 129 -12.87 4.55 -13.50
N GLN A 130 -12.16 5.48 -14.12
CA GLN A 130 -10.71 5.57 -14.08
C GLN A 130 -10.28 6.24 -12.79
N LYS A 131 -9.06 5.95 -12.32
CA LYS A 131 -8.53 6.51 -11.07
C LYS A 131 -7.14 7.09 -11.28
N SER A 132 -6.87 8.25 -10.68
CA SER A 132 -5.54 8.88 -10.73
C SER A 132 -4.60 8.31 -9.67
N VAL A 133 -5.14 7.99 -8.50
CA VAL A 133 -4.42 7.35 -7.39
C VAL A 133 -5.36 6.33 -6.76
N TYR A 134 -4.88 5.11 -6.54
CA TYR A 134 -5.70 4.06 -5.91
C TYR A 134 -4.86 2.97 -5.25
N TRP A 135 -5.52 2.29 -4.31
CA TRP A 135 -5.10 1.01 -3.80
C TRP A 135 -6.08 -0.06 -4.30
N GLU A 136 -5.54 -1.07 -4.98
CA GLU A 136 -6.29 -2.24 -5.40
C GLU A 136 -5.88 -3.48 -4.61
N LEU A 137 -6.90 -4.27 -4.27
CA LEU A 137 -6.82 -5.47 -3.45
C LEU A 137 -7.46 -6.61 -4.23
N GLN A 138 -6.66 -7.58 -4.66
CA GLN A 138 -7.14 -8.75 -5.41
C GLN A 138 -7.15 -10.01 -4.55
N ARG A 139 -8.16 -10.86 -4.76
CA ARG A 139 -8.33 -12.12 -4.04
C ARG A 139 -7.18 -13.12 -4.25
N ASN A 140 -6.50 -13.04 -5.39
CA ASN A 140 -5.33 -13.87 -5.69
C ASN A 140 -4.08 -13.49 -4.85
N GLY A 141 -4.17 -12.49 -3.98
CA GLY A 141 -3.07 -12.04 -3.12
C GLY A 141 -2.26 -10.87 -3.68
N LEU A 142 -2.64 -10.31 -4.84
CA LEU A 142 -2.03 -9.10 -5.38
C LEU A 142 -2.59 -7.84 -4.70
N SER A 143 -1.69 -6.94 -4.32
CA SER A 143 -2.01 -5.59 -3.85
C SER A 143 -1.27 -4.59 -4.73
N VAL A 144 -1.98 -3.63 -5.30
CA VAL A 144 -1.40 -2.59 -6.17
C VAL A 144 -1.58 -1.24 -5.52
N LEU A 145 -0.48 -0.54 -5.26
CA LEU A 145 -0.49 0.89 -4.96
C LEU A 145 -0.14 1.62 -6.25
N ASN A 146 -1.05 2.43 -6.77
CA ASN A 146 -0.87 3.15 -8.03
C ASN A 146 -1.04 4.65 -7.81
N ALA A 147 -0.14 5.43 -8.41
CA ALA A 147 -0.28 6.87 -8.62
C ALA A 147 0.17 7.18 -10.05
N ASN A 148 -0.60 7.98 -10.80
CA ASN A 148 -0.28 8.33 -12.19
C ASN A 148 1.02 9.13 -12.35
N ASP A 149 1.52 9.75 -11.27
CA ASP A 149 2.74 10.55 -11.28
C ASP A 149 3.81 9.95 -10.36
N TYR A 150 3.82 10.28 -9.06
CA TYR A 150 4.77 9.73 -8.10
C TYR A 150 4.13 9.35 -6.76
N HIS A 151 4.76 8.40 -6.06
CA HIS A 151 4.45 8.08 -4.68
C HIS A 151 5.35 8.85 -3.73
N VAL A 152 4.78 9.40 -2.66
CA VAL A 152 5.53 9.98 -1.54
C VAL A 152 5.32 9.13 -0.30
N PHE A 153 6.42 8.73 0.31
CA PHE A 153 6.46 7.80 1.43
C PHE A 153 7.28 8.42 2.57
N TYR A 154 6.64 8.71 3.70
CA TYR A 154 7.29 9.23 4.91
C TYR A 154 7.29 8.18 6.02
N ALA A 155 8.46 7.89 6.58
CA ALA A 155 8.63 7.00 7.73
C ALA A 155 9.38 7.76 8.82
N GLY A 156 8.76 7.95 9.99
CA GLY A 156 9.37 8.73 11.08
C GLY A 156 10.67 8.12 11.62
N ASN A 157 10.85 6.80 11.49
CA ASN A 157 12.09 6.11 11.84
C ASN A 157 13.08 5.98 10.67
N GLY A 158 12.72 6.46 9.46
CA GLY A 158 13.53 6.38 8.26
C GLY A 158 13.65 4.98 7.63
N SER A 159 12.91 3.97 8.08
CA SER A 159 13.07 2.58 7.62
C SER A 159 11.95 2.08 6.72
N TRP A 160 12.32 1.46 5.61
CA TRP A 160 11.43 0.81 4.63
C TRP A 160 11.89 -0.62 4.36
N TYR A 161 11.01 -1.60 4.60
CA TYR A 161 11.32 -3.02 4.47
C TYR A 161 10.61 -3.66 3.28
N PHE A 162 11.38 -4.20 2.35
CA PHE A 162 10.92 -5.00 1.21
C PHE A 162 11.32 -6.45 1.44
N ARG A 163 10.39 -7.21 1.99
CA ARG A 163 10.66 -8.55 2.49
C ARG A 163 10.19 -9.63 1.53
N ARG A 164 11.00 -10.68 1.37
CA ARG A 164 10.56 -11.94 0.77
C ARG A 164 10.14 -12.95 1.85
N GLY A 165 9.00 -13.60 1.66
CA GLY A 165 8.49 -14.69 2.51
C GLY A 165 7.60 -14.23 3.69
N LYS A 166 6.86 -15.19 4.27
CA LYS A 166 5.95 -14.99 5.41
C LYS A 166 6.70 -14.85 6.73
N THR A 167 6.15 -14.13 7.71
CA THR A 167 6.68 -13.98 9.10
C THR A 167 7.22 -15.31 9.65
N GLY A 168 8.51 -15.39 10.02
CA GLY A 168 9.18 -16.65 10.39
C GLY A 168 10.69 -16.74 10.07
N LEU A 169 11.28 -17.94 10.04
CA LEU A 169 12.69 -18.18 9.69
C LEU A 169 12.92 -18.06 8.16
N TYR A 170 14.16 -17.78 7.73
CA TYR A 170 14.58 -17.56 6.33
C TYR A 170 14.04 -16.29 5.65
N GLN A 171 13.98 -15.17 6.39
CA GLN A 171 13.63 -13.88 5.82
C GLN A 171 14.85 -13.25 5.15
N THR A 172 14.70 -12.82 3.90
CA THR A 172 15.61 -11.85 3.30
C THR A 172 14.83 -10.58 3.02
N SER A 173 15.45 -9.44 3.34
CA SER A 173 14.85 -8.12 3.11
C SER A 173 15.84 -7.25 2.35
N LEU A 174 15.32 -6.54 1.37
CA LEU A 174 15.90 -5.31 0.88
C LEU A 174 15.38 -4.19 1.79
N VAL A 175 16.27 -3.35 2.33
CA VAL A 175 15.87 -2.32 3.29
C VAL A 175 16.50 -0.98 2.92
N VAL A 176 15.72 0.09 3.00
CA VAL A 176 16.20 1.48 2.97
C VAL A 176 16.07 2.03 4.38
N GLU A 177 17.16 2.51 4.98
CA GLU A 177 17.17 2.97 6.37
C GLU A 177 17.93 4.30 6.48
N ASP A 178 17.34 5.33 7.09
CA ASP A 178 18.04 6.54 7.53
C ASP A 178 17.91 6.67 9.06
N ASN A 179 19.03 6.53 9.78
CA ASN A 179 19.05 6.59 11.24
C ASN A 179 19.50 7.97 11.78
N SER A 180 19.36 9.03 10.97
CA SER A 180 19.88 10.39 11.19
C SER A 180 21.39 10.53 11.03
N THR A 181 22.18 9.46 11.20
CA THR A 181 23.63 9.48 10.97
C THR A 181 23.99 8.84 9.64
N ASP A 182 23.49 7.65 9.38
CA ASP A 182 23.75 6.84 8.20
C ASP A 182 22.47 6.66 7.38
N SER A 183 22.60 6.75 6.06
CA SER A 183 21.60 6.35 5.09
C SER A 183 22.08 5.09 4.37
N ASP A 184 21.37 3.98 4.57
CA ASP A 184 21.72 2.64 4.13
C ASP A 184 20.72 2.11 3.09
N LEU A 185 21.27 1.54 2.01
CA LEU A 185 20.60 0.53 1.21
C LEU A 185 21.16 -0.84 1.59
N ARG A 186 20.39 -1.59 2.36
CA ARG A 186 20.79 -2.90 2.88
C ARG A 186 20.26 -4.01 1.98
N LEU A 187 21.18 -4.67 1.30
CA LEU A 187 20.98 -5.93 0.58
C LEU A 187 21.20 -7.11 1.57
N PRO A 188 20.83 -8.35 1.21
CA PRO A 188 20.95 -9.49 2.13
C PRO A 188 22.34 -9.71 2.75
N ASN A 189 23.42 -9.45 2.00
CA ASN A 189 24.79 -9.70 2.43
C ASN A 189 25.70 -8.45 2.43
N VAL A 190 25.22 -7.35 1.85
CA VAL A 190 25.99 -6.13 1.63
C VAL A 190 25.12 -4.92 1.94
N THR A 191 25.71 -3.90 2.56
CA THR A 191 25.08 -2.60 2.78
C THR A 191 25.86 -1.54 2.01
N ILE A 192 25.14 -0.77 1.21
CA ILE A 192 25.66 0.47 0.62
C ILE A 192 25.27 1.59 1.56
N ARG A 193 26.24 2.35 2.07
CA ARG A 193 26.02 3.39 3.07
C ARG A 193 26.56 4.72 2.60
N ASN A 194 25.79 5.78 2.87
CA ASN A 194 26.30 7.13 2.96
C ASN A 194 26.14 7.62 4.40
N SER A 195 27.15 8.31 4.94
CA SER A 195 27.13 8.75 6.33
C SER A 195 27.26 10.25 6.44
N ARG A 196 26.71 10.79 7.53
CA ARG A 196 26.92 12.13 8.05
C ARG A 196 28.00 12.14 9.15
N ALA A 197 28.44 10.98 9.65
CA ALA A 197 29.44 10.87 10.71
C ALA A 197 30.81 11.42 10.30
N ALA A 198 31.49 12.10 11.22
CA ALA A 198 32.79 12.69 10.99
C ALA A 198 33.84 11.64 10.58
N GLY A 199 34.64 11.96 9.56
CA GLY A 199 35.70 11.10 9.01
C GLY A 199 35.29 10.29 7.77
N TYR A 200 34.00 10.10 7.53
CA TYR A 200 33.46 9.48 6.31
C TYR A 200 32.16 10.14 5.83
N THR A 201 31.96 11.41 6.20
CA THR A 201 30.86 12.25 5.72
C THR A 201 30.87 12.35 4.20
N GLY A 202 29.74 12.06 3.55
CA GLY A 202 29.61 12.15 2.10
C GLY A 202 30.31 11.03 1.31
N VAL A 203 30.97 10.09 2.00
CA VAL A 203 31.63 8.93 1.36
C VAL A 203 30.62 7.80 1.15
N ILE A 204 30.75 7.08 0.04
CA ILE A 204 30.02 5.83 -0.20
C ILE A 204 30.81 4.67 0.38
N GLN A 205 30.20 3.86 1.25
CA GLN A 205 30.81 2.69 1.86
C GLN A 205 30.08 1.42 1.41
N LEU A 206 30.82 0.35 1.09
CA LEU A 206 30.29 -0.98 0.80
C LEU A 206 30.61 -1.95 1.94
N LYS A 207 29.68 -2.16 2.87
CA LYS A 207 29.89 -3.00 4.07
C LYS A 207 29.36 -4.42 3.83
N SER A 208 30.01 -5.45 4.36
CA SER A 208 29.48 -6.82 4.38
C SER A 208 29.01 -7.19 5.78
N SER A 209 27.86 -7.85 5.90
CA SER A 209 27.34 -8.35 7.19
C SER A 209 28.22 -9.42 7.84
N VAL A 210 29.08 -10.08 7.06
CA VAL A 210 30.02 -11.10 7.52
C VAL A 210 31.24 -10.47 8.22
N THR A 211 31.59 -9.23 7.85
CA THR A 211 32.70 -8.50 8.47
C THR A 211 32.14 -7.39 9.35
N GLN A 212 31.75 -7.74 10.58
CA GLN A 212 31.17 -6.83 11.58
C GLN A 212 31.98 -5.54 11.81
N ASN A 213 33.26 -5.50 11.42
CA ASN A 213 34.18 -4.38 11.63
C ASN A 213 34.72 -3.73 10.35
N GLY A 214 34.11 -3.92 9.18
CA GLY A 214 34.49 -3.16 7.97
C GLY A 214 35.81 -3.59 7.29
N TRP A 215 36.35 -4.76 7.63
CA TRP A 215 37.64 -5.26 7.10
C TRP A 215 37.55 -6.14 5.83
N GLY A 216 36.38 -6.21 5.19
CA GLY A 216 36.20 -6.79 3.86
C GLY A 216 35.58 -5.82 2.84
N ALA A 217 35.46 -4.55 3.21
CA ALA A 217 34.74 -3.53 2.48
C ALA A 217 35.68 -2.76 1.55
N VAL A 218 35.33 -2.64 0.27
CA VAL A 218 35.88 -1.56 -0.56
C VAL A 218 35.33 -0.25 0.01
N GLN A 219 36.12 0.40 0.87
CA GLN A 219 35.87 1.77 1.33
C GLN A 219 36.54 2.72 0.34
N GLY A 220 35.85 2.94 -0.79
CA GLY A 220 36.34 3.82 -1.85
C GLY A 220 35.80 5.22 -1.66
N ASN A 221 36.67 6.16 -1.30
CA ASN A 221 36.42 7.57 -1.59
C ASN A 221 36.69 7.74 -3.11
N PHE A 222 35.66 7.62 -3.96
CA PHE A 222 35.79 7.83 -5.42
C PHE A 222 35.89 9.33 -5.74
N MET A 223 36.83 10.03 -5.09
CA MET A 223 37.10 11.43 -5.33
C MET A 223 38.62 11.62 -5.36
N THR A 224 39.21 11.39 -6.53
CA THR A 224 40.56 11.86 -6.84
C THR A 224 40.49 12.98 -7.88
N PRO A 225 40.06 14.20 -7.53
CA PRO A 225 40.34 15.35 -8.39
C PRO A 225 41.85 15.62 -8.36
N SER A 226 42.55 15.12 -9.38
CA SER A 226 43.97 15.38 -9.61
C SER A 226 44.13 16.65 -10.44
N LEU A 227 43.79 17.80 -9.87
CA LEU A 227 43.92 19.08 -10.57
C LEU A 227 45.36 19.61 -10.50
N ARG A 228 45.90 20.02 -11.66
CA ARG A 228 47.28 20.53 -11.80
C ARG A 228 47.48 21.83 -11.01
N GLU A 229 46.46 22.68 -10.95
CA GLU A 229 46.44 23.91 -10.14
C GLU A 229 46.65 23.66 -8.64
N TYR A 230 46.37 22.45 -8.13
CA TYR A 230 46.65 22.05 -6.75
C TYR A 230 48.01 21.35 -6.58
N LYS A 231 48.85 21.27 -7.62
CA LYS A 231 50.10 20.49 -7.61
C LYS A 231 51.29 21.32 -8.13
N SER A 232 52.34 21.45 -7.33
CA SER A 232 53.61 22.07 -7.71
C SER A 232 54.81 21.15 -7.41
N ASN A 233 55.99 21.51 -7.92
CA ASN A 233 57.25 20.74 -7.80
C ASN A 233 57.10 19.24 -8.15
N ILE A 234 56.25 18.97 -9.16
CA ILE A 234 56.01 17.63 -9.69
C ILE A 234 57.30 17.20 -10.38
N ARG A 235 58.02 16.30 -9.72
CA ARG A 235 59.32 15.77 -10.14
C ARG A 235 59.33 14.27 -9.94
N ASP A 236 60.28 13.63 -10.59
CA ASP A 236 60.46 12.19 -10.46
C ASP A 236 60.80 11.81 -9.01
N VAL A 237 60.35 10.63 -8.63
CA VAL A 237 60.72 10.03 -7.34
C VAL A 237 62.22 9.72 -7.34
N SER A 238 62.93 10.11 -6.27
CA SER A 238 64.39 9.99 -6.17
C SER A 238 64.90 8.55 -6.05
N PHE A 239 63.99 7.59 -5.88
CA PHE A 239 64.28 6.18 -5.89
C PHE A 239 63.60 5.52 -7.07
N SER A 240 64.18 4.42 -7.56
CA SER A 240 63.53 3.60 -8.57
C SER A 240 62.31 2.90 -7.97
N ALA A 241 61.12 3.46 -8.19
CA ALA A 241 59.87 2.82 -7.79
C ALA A 241 59.77 1.40 -8.37
N LEU A 242 60.28 1.21 -9.58
CA LEU A 242 60.34 -0.09 -10.23
C LEU A 242 61.21 -1.09 -9.47
N GLU A 243 62.38 -0.68 -9.00
CA GLU A 243 63.27 -1.55 -8.23
C GLU A 243 62.68 -1.92 -6.88
N LYS A 244 62.02 -0.95 -6.23
CA LYS A 244 61.34 -1.18 -4.95
C LYS A 244 60.17 -2.14 -5.10
N ILE A 245 59.37 -2.01 -6.16
CA ILE A 245 58.29 -2.96 -6.49
C ILE A 245 58.87 -4.33 -6.86
N ARG A 246 59.96 -4.40 -7.63
CA ARG A 246 60.64 -5.65 -7.96
C ARG A 246 61.27 -6.33 -6.75
N SER A 247 61.65 -5.57 -5.72
CA SER A 247 62.17 -6.10 -4.46
C SER A 247 61.08 -6.67 -3.54
N LEU A 248 59.80 -6.44 -3.86
CA LEU A 248 58.70 -7.04 -3.11
C LEU A 248 58.77 -8.56 -3.24
N LYS A 249 58.94 -9.24 -2.11
CA LYS A 249 58.91 -10.70 -2.06
C LYS A 249 57.46 -11.15 -2.08
N ILE A 250 56.98 -11.53 -3.25
CA ILE A 250 55.70 -12.20 -3.39
C ILE A 250 55.81 -13.54 -2.66
N ARG A 251 54.92 -13.78 -1.71
CA ARG A 251 54.88 -15.01 -0.93
C ARG A 251 53.53 -15.67 -1.11
N GLN A 252 53.56 -16.99 -1.34
CA GLN A 252 52.38 -17.81 -1.13
C GLN A 252 52.28 -18.21 0.33
N PHE A 253 51.06 -18.24 0.84
CA PHE A 253 50.77 -18.73 2.17
C PHE A 253 49.43 -19.47 2.15
N ASN A 254 49.29 -20.44 3.03
CA ASN A 254 48.01 -21.08 3.29
C ASN A 254 47.41 -20.47 4.55
N TYR A 255 46.10 -20.29 4.54
CA TYR A 255 45.39 -19.88 5.74
C TYR A 255 45.51 -20.97 6.80
N LYS A 256 45.89 -20.58 8.01
CA LYS A 256 46.21 -21.52 9.10
C LYS A 256 45.09 -22.51 9.39
N ASN A 257 43.83 -22.12 9.18
CA ASN A 257 42.66 -22.99 9.37
C ASN A 257 42.52 -24.08 8.28
N ALA A 258 43.03 -23.84 7.08
CA ALA A 258 43.01 -24.80 5.97
C ALA A 258 44.21 -25.76 5.99
N VAL A 259 45.22 -25.49 6.82
CA VAL A 259 46.46 -26.28 6.86
C VAL A 259 46.19 -27.73 7.32
N ASN A 260 45.35 -27.94 8.32
CA ASN A 260 45.05 -29.29 8.82
C ASN A 260 44.30 -30.14 7.78
N GLU A 261 43.39 -29.52 7.02
CA GLU A 261 42.66 -30.19 5.95
C GLU A 261 43.57 -30.51 4.76
N LEU A 262 44.51 -29.62 4.44
CA LEU A 262 45.57 -29.86 3.46
C LEU A 262 46.52 -30.99 3.88
N TYR A 263 46.80 -31.17 5.18
CA TYR A 263 47.57 -32.32 5.67
C TYR A 263 46.79 -33.62 5.50
N ARG A 264 45.49 -33.63 5.84
CA ARG A 264 44.64 -34.82 5.67
C ARG A 264 44.51 -35.23 4.20
N MET A 265 44.31 -34.26 3.30
CA MET A 265 44.30 -34.48 1.85
C MET A 265 45.65 -34.98 1.30
N ARG A 266 46.76 -34.73 2.01
CA ARG A 266 48.08 -35.20 1.63
C ARG A 266 48.36 -36.63 2.10
N GLU A 267 47.81 -37.02 3.25
CA GLU A 267 47.89 -38.40 3.77
C GLU A 267 46.96 -39.37 3.01
N GLU A 268 45.81 -38.90 2.56
CA GLU A 268 44.85 -39.67 1.77
C GLU A 268 45.23 -39.77 0.27
N LYS A 269 46.35 -39.14 -0.16
CA LYS A 269 46.83 -39.14 -1.55
C LYS A 269 47.55 -40.46 -1.89
N SER A 270 47.18 -41.12 -2.98
CA SER A 270 47.78 -42.39 -3.41
C SER A 270 49.25 -42.22 -3.83
N PRO A 271 50.18 -43.15 -3.50
CA PRO A 271 51.62 -42.95 -3.70
C PRO A 271 52.09 -42.80 -5.15
N ASN A 272 51.26 -43.23 -6.11
CA ASN A 272 51.56 -43.17 -7.54
C ASN A 272 50.84 -42.03 -8.26
N ASP A 273 50.08 -41.18 -7.55
CA ASP A 273 49.54 -39.96 -8.14
C ASP A 273 50.54 -38.81 -7.97
N PRO A 274 51.04 -38.21 -9.08
CA PRO A 274 51.99 -37.10 -9.02
C PRO A 274 51.45 -35.93 -8.19
#